data_AF-V7IGW4-F1
#
_entry.id   AF-V7IGW4-F1
#
_cell.length_a   1.000
_cell.length_b   1.000
_cell.length_c   1.000
_cell.angle_alpha   90.00
_cell.angle_beta   90.00
_cell.angle_gamma   90.00
#
_symmetry.space_group_name_H-M   'P 1'
#
loop_
_entity.id
_entity.type
_entity.pdbx_description
1 polymer ?
#
loop_
_entity_poly.entity_id
_entity_poly.type
_entity_poly.pdbx_seq_one_letter_code
_entity_poly.pdbx_strand_id
1 'polypeptide(L)'
;MPFPVEPKYIQAAEQALGIQLPPRFKARLSAENGGEILLEPDNEDSSFTLLPVFDTSDKKRLRRTCNHIAKETASARESWHGFPAQAVLIGDNQCGDFLLLLPESPQQLGEAIFLWSSDGGELEQVASSIDDLAE
;
A
#
# COMPACT_ATOMS: atom_id res chain seq x y z
N MET A 1 -3.65 8.94 -12.95
CA MET A 1 -5.03 8.56 -13.31
C MET A 1 -5.28 7.17 -12.75
N PRO A 2 -5.85 7.08 -11.56
CA PRO A 2 -6.31 5.83 -11.00
C PRO A 2 -7.43 5.24 -11.88
N PHE A 3 -7.54 3.92 -11.88
CA PHE A 3 -8.53 3.21 -12.68
C PHE A 3 -9.15 2.10 -11.82
N PRO A 4 -10.43 1.77 -12.02
CA PRO A 4 -11.03 0.66 -11.31
C PRO A 4 -10.36 -0.65 -11.71
N VAL A 5 -10.09 -1.50 -10.73
CA VAL A 5 -9.52 -2.83 -10.92
C VAL A 5 -10.53 -3.91 -10.58
N GLU A 6 -10.50 -5.00 -11.35
CA GLU A 6 -11.35 -6.14 -11.05
C GLU A 6 -10.91 -6.86 -9.77
N PRO A 7 -11.85 -7.42 -8.99
CA PRO A 7 -11.55 -8.10 -7.72
C PRO A 7 -10.63 -9.32 -7.89
N LYS A 8 -10.54 -9.90 -9.09
CA LYS A 8 -9.60 -10.99 -9.40
C LYS A 8 -8.13 -10.59 -9.18
N TYR A 9 -7.78 -9.33 -9.46
CA TYR A 9 -6.41 -8.83 -9.30
C TYR A 9 -6.11 -8.47 -7.85
N ILE A 10 -7.13 -7.99 -7.11
CA ILE A 10 -7.04 -7.79 -5.66
C ILE A 10 -6.78 -9.13 -4.98
N GLN A 11 -7.54 -10.18 -5.34
CA GLN A 11 -7.31 -11.53 -4.81
C GLN A 11 -5.93 -12.08 -5.17
N ALA A 12 -5.44 -11.83 -6.40
CA ALA A 12 -4.10 -12.22 -6.79
C ALA A 12 -3.02 -11.51 -5.95
N ALA A 13 -3.22 -10.23 -5.62
CA ALA A 13 -2.34 -9.50 -4.72
C ALA A 13 -2.38 -10.05 -3.29
N GLU A 14 -3.57 -10.35 -2.75
CA GLU A 14 -3.73 -11.01 -1.44
C GLU A 14 -3.01 -12.37 -1.41
N GLN A 15 -3.14 -13.18 -2.47
CA GLN A 15 -2.43 -14.46 -2.58
C GLN A 15 -0.91 -14.31 -2.68
N ALA A 16 -0.43 -13.31 -3.42
CA ALA A 16 1.00 -13.04 -3.53
C ALA A 16 1.60 -12.55 -2.21
N LEU A 17 0.85 -11.76 -1.45
CA LEU A 17 1.24 -11.29 -0.11
C LEU A 17 1.06 -12.38 0.97
N GLY A 18 0.22 -13.39 0.71
CA GLY A 18 -0.14 -14.44 1.66
C GLY A 18 -1.07 -13.94 2.78
N ILE A 19 -1.69 -12.78 2.63
CA ILE A 19 -2.57 -12.15 3.62
C ILE A 19 -3.71 -11.38 2.95
N GLN A 20 -4.87 -11.32 3.60
CA GLN A 20 -6.01 -10.57 3.09
C GLN A 20 -5.90 -9.07 3.40
N LEU A 21 -6.21 -8.24 2.40
CA LEU A 21 -6.26 -6.78 2.52
C LEU A 21 -7.55 -6.38 3.26
N PRO A 22 -7.52 -5.28 4.03
CA PRO A 22 -8.70 -4.84 4.76
C PRO A 22 -9.81 -4.40 3.78
N PRO A 23 -11.09 -4.56 4.15
CA PRO A 23 -12.22 -4.30 3.27
C PRO A 23 -12.24 -2.87 2.73
N ARG A 24 -11.87 -1.86 3.54
CA ARG A 24 -11.78 -0.46 3.08
C ARG A 24 -10.71 -0.25 2.03
N PHE A 25 -9.52 -0.84 2.21
CA PHE A 25 -8.46 -0.76 1.20
C PHE A 25 -8.86 -1.45 -0.11
N LYS A 26 -9.58 -2.58 -0.02
CA LYS A 26 -10.15 -3.24 -1.21
C LYS A 26 -11.18 -2.39 -1.92
N ALA A 27 -12.06 -1.72 -1.19
CA ALA A 27 -13.04 -0.81 -1.77
C ALA A 27 -12.33 0.34 -2.51
N ARG A 28 -11.27 0.90 -1.90
CA ARG A 28 -10.46 1.96 -2.50
C ARG A 28 -9.75 1.47 -3.76
N LEU A 29 -9.01 0.36 -3.71
CA LEU A 29 -8.37 -0.24 -4.89
C LEU A 29 -9.38 -0.55 -6.01
N SER A 30 -10.57 -1.04 -5.65
CA SER A 30 -11.62 -1.36 -6.60
C SER A 30 -12.15 -0.13 -7.33
N ALA A 31 -12.20 1.03 -6.67
CA ALA A 31 -12.55 2.30 -7.28
C ALA A 31 -11.35 2.90 -8.05
N GLU A 32 -10.19 2.90 -7.39
CA GLU A 32 -8.97 3.60 -7.76
C GLU A 32 -7.74 2.72 -7.46
N ASN A 33 -7.22 2.07 -8.51
CA ASN A 33 -6.04 1.23 -8.39
C ASN A 33 -4.75 2.07 -8.35
N GLY A 34 -4.32 2.38 -7.13
CA GLY A 34 -3.30 3.38 -6.85
C GLY A 34 -3.94 4.77 -6.69
N GLY A 35 -3.11 5.78 -6.46
CA GLY A 35 -3.60 7.13 -6.17
C GLY A 35 -2.56 7.92 -5.40
N GLU A 36 -2.88 9.16 -5.08
CA GLU A 36 -2.11 9.97 -4.15
C GLU A 36 -2.97 10.21 -2.92
N ILE A 37 -2.36 10.15 -1.74
CA ILE A 37 -3.01 10.35 -0.46
C ILE A 37 -2.18 11.30 0.37
N LEU A 38 -2.85 12.14 1.13
CA LEU A 38 -2.21 13.09 2.03
C LEU A 38 -2.38 12.59 3.46
N LEU A 39 -1.27 12.36 4.19
CA LEU A 39 -1.36 12.07 5.63
C LEU A 39 -1.94 13.25 6.41
N GLU A 40 -1.60 14.46 5.97
CA GLU A 40 -2.09 15.70 6.54
C GLU A 40 -2.63 16.60 5.43
N PRO A 41 -3.90 17.04 5.48
CA PRO A 41 -4.49 17.85 4.42
C PRO A 41 -3.86 19.24 4.28
N ASP A 42 -3.16 19.72 5.30
CA ASP A 42 -2.48 21.03 5.32
C ASP A 42 -1.01 20.93 4.86
N ASN A 43 -0.48 19.73 4.63
CA ASN A 43 0.93 19.48 4.38
C ASN A 43 1.14 18.75 3.04
N GLU A 44 1.56 19.50 2.01
CA GLU A 44 1.84 18.96 0.68
C GLU A 44 3.02 17.96 0.66
N ASP A 45 3.97 18.11 1.60
CA ASP A 45 5.10 17.18 1.78
C ASP A 45 4.67 15.82 2.37
N SER A 46 3.45 15.75 2.91
CA SER A 46 2.83 14.52 3.42
C SER A 46 2.06 13.74 2.33
N SER A 47 2.41 13.95 1.05
CA SER A 47 1.83 13.24 -0.09
C SER A 47 2.50 11.88 -0.30
N PHE A 48 1.68 10.82 -0.30
CA PHE A 48 2.10 9.45 -0.54
C PHE A 48 1.40 8.92 -1.78
N THR A 49 2.17 8.27 -2.64
CA THR A 49 1.63 7.55 -3.78
C THR A 49 1.29 6.12 -3.36
N LEU A 50 0.02 5.74 -3.49
CA LEU A 50 -0.43 4.37 -3.27
C LEU A 50 0.01 3.47 -4.43
N LEU A 51 0.52 2.29 -4.06
CA LEU A 51 0.93 1.29 -5.02
C LEU A 51 -0.27 0.56 -5.62
N PRO A 52 -0.31 0.42 -6.94
CA PRO A 52 -1.37 -0.33 -7.59
C PRO A 52 -1.20 -1.84 -7.35
N VAL A 53 -2.29 -2.59 -7.52
CA VAL A 53 -2.23 -4.04 -7.68
C VAL A 53 -1.87 -4.41 -9.11
N PHE A 54 -1.29 -5.61 -9.27
CA PHE A 54 -0.83 -6.13 -10.55
C PHE A 54 -2.00 -6.43 -11.51
N ASP A 55 -2.43 -5.42 -12.26
CA ASP A 55 -3.43 -5.55 -13.32
C ASP A 55 -2.78 -5.96 -14.64
N THR A 56 -3.17 -7.13 -15.15
CA THR A 56 -2.72 -7.65 -16.45
C THR A 56 -3.72 -7.39 -17.58
N SER A 57 -4.74 -6.56 -17.34
CA SER A 57 -5.83 -6.35 -18.30
C SER A 57 -5.36 -5.67 -19.58
N ASP A 58 -4.34 -4.79 -19.50
CA ASP A 58 -3.80 -4.06 -20.64
C ASP A 58 -2.26 -4.00 -20.62
N LYS A 59 -1.60 -4.15 -21.77
CA LYS A 59 -0.13 -4.07 -21.87
C LYS A 59 0.44 -2.73 -21.40
N LYS A 60 -0.32 -1.63 -21.53
CA LYS A 60 0.07 -0.31 -20.98
C LYS A 60 -0.12 -0.26 -19.46
N ARG A 61 -1.15 -0.93 -18.93
CA ARG A 61 -1.39 -1.04 -17.49
C ARG A 61 -0.33 -1.92 -16.84
N LEU A 62 0.01 -3.05 -17.45
CA LEU A 62 1.03 -3.99 -16.97
C LEU A 62 2.39 -3.29 -16.77
N ARG A 63 2.84 -2.45 -17.72
CA ARG A 63 4.09 -1.68 -17.55
C ARG A 63 4.01 -0.62 -16.44
N ARG A 64 2.81 -0.11 -16.11
CA ARG A 64 2.57 0.88 -15.05
C ARG A 64 2.30 0.23 -13.68
N THR A 65 1.77 -0.98 -13.64
CA THR A 65 1.51 -1.78 -12.42
C THR A 65 2.61 -2.80 -12.16
N CYS A 66 3.69 -2.80 -12.95
CA CYS A 66 4.86 -3.64 -12.73
C CYS A 66 5.47 -3.44 -11.33
N ASN A 67 5.41 -2.23 -10.78
CA ASN A 67 5.72 -1.92 -9.39
C ASN A 67 4.43 -2.03 -8.57
N HIS A 68 4.03 -3.27 -8.33
CA HIS A 68 2.83 -3.59 -7.56
C HIS A 68 3.18 -3.79 -6.09
N ILE A 69 2.14 -3.63 -5.26
CA ILE A 69 2.18 -3.78 -3.81
C ILE A 69 3.04 -4.95 -3.31
N ALA A 70 2.90 -6.16 -3.90
CA ALA A 70 3.63 -7.34 -3.45
C ALA A 70 5.12 -7.29 -3.77
N LYS A 71 5.50 -6.77 -4.95
CA LYS A 71 6.90 -6.65 -5.36
C LYS A 71 7.62 -5.57 -4.57
N GLU A 72 6.99 -4.43 -4.36
CA GLU A 72 7.56 -3.34 -3.55
C GLU A 72 7.67 -3.77 -2.09
N THR A 73 6.64 -4.43 -1.54
CA THR A 73 6.70 -5.02 -0.19
C THR A 73 7.86 -6.02 -0.06
N ALA A 74 8.04 -6.92 -1.03
CA ALA A 74 9.14 -7.88 -1.01
C ALA A 74 10.52 -7.18 -1.12
N SER A 75 10.64 -6.23 -2.05
CA SER A 75 11.88 -5.46 -2.26
C SER A 75 12.23 -4.64 -1.03
N ALA A 76 11.26 -4.01 -0.37
CA ALA A 76 11.45 -3.25 0.86
C ALA A 76 11.90 -4.15 2.01
N ARG A 77 11.29 -5.34 2.17
CA ARG A 77 11.71 -6.35 3.16
C ARG A 77 13.15 -6.80 2.96
N GLU A 78 13.60 -6.95 1.72
CA GLU A 78 14.97 -7.37 1.41
C GLU A 78 15.98 -6.21 1.52
N SER A 79 15.57 -5.00 1.14
CA SER A 79 16.46 -3.83 1.07
C SER A 79 16.65 -3.15 2.42
N TRP A 80 15.63 -3.15 3.28
CA TRP A 80 15.63 -2.42 4.53
C TRP A 80 15.71 -3.33 5.76
N HIS A 81 16.78 -3.18 6.54
CA HIS A 81 16.95 -3.89 7.80
C HIS A 81 16.00 -3.33 8.86
N GLY A 82 15.06 -4.14 9.34
CA GLY A 82 14.07 -3.76 10.36
C GLY A 82 12.63 -3.66 9.85
N PHE A 83 12.42 -3.81 8.53
CA PHE A 83 11.08 -3.85 7.97
C PHE A 83 10.26 -5.01 8.53
N PRO A 84 9.00 -4.81 8.98
CA PRO A 84 8.22 -5.88 9.57
C PRO A 84 7.91 -6.98 8.54
N ALA A 85 8.32 -8.22 8.82
CA ALA A 85 8.16 -9.34 7.88
C ALA A 85 6.70 -9.63 7.50
N GLN A 86 5.74 -9.20 8.31
CA GLN A 86 4.31 -9.36 8.06
C GLN A 86 3.63 -8.07 7.60
N ALA A 87 4.34 -6.93 7.57
CA ALA A 87 3.79 -5.67 7.08
C ALA A 87 3.66 -5.68 5.57
N VAL A 88 2.62 -5.04 5.07
CA VAL A 88 2.40 -4.84 3.64
C VAL A 88 2.56 -3.37 3.32
N LEU A 89 3.48 -3.06 2.41
CA LEU A 89 3.72 -1.72 1.93
C LEU A 89 2.63 -1.35 0.93
N ILE A 90 1.80 -0.37 1.27
CA ILE A 90 0.66 0.09 0.48
C ILE A 90 0.96 1.35 -0.32
N GLY A 91 1.95 2.14 0.08
CA GLY A 91 2.33 3.37 -0.60
C GLY A 91 3.69 3.88 -0.14
N ASP A 92 4.22 4.85 -0.87
CA ASP A 92 5.51 5.48 -0.63
C ASP A 92 5.46 6.97 -0.99
N ASN A 93 6.28 7.79 -0.33
CA ASN A 93 6.42 9.22 -0.65
C ASN A 93 7.61 9.51 -1.58
N GLN A 94 8.26 8.50 -2.16
CA GLN A 94 9.51 8.61 -2.92
C GLN A 94 10.67 9.33 -2.20
N CYS A 95 10.53 9.63 -0.91
CA CYS A 95 11.51 10.33 -0.08
C CYS A 95 12.18 9.38 0.94
N GLY A 96 11.71 8.13 1.01
CA GLY A 96 12.21 7.11 1.93
C GLY A 96 11.24 6.78 3.08
N ASP A 97 10.03 7.32 3.05
CA ASP A 97 8.96 6.92 3.96
C ASP A 97 7.92 6.08 3.24
N PHE A 98 7.44 5.06 3.96
CA PHE A 98 6.60 4.01 3.43
C PHE A 98 5.36 3.85 4.29
N LEU A 99 4.20 3.75 3.65
CA LEU A 99 2.96 3.43 4.33
C LEU A 99 2.76 1.93 4.37
N LEU A 100 2.60 1.41 5.58
CA LEU A 100 2.49 0.01 5.90
C LEU A 100 1.13 -0.29 6.53
N LEU A 101 0.58 -1.44 6.17
CA LEU A 101 -0.48 -2.09 6.93
C LEU A 101 0.10 -3.25 7.72
N LEU A 102 -0.24 -3.34 9.00
CA LEU A 102 0.11 -4.47 9.85
C LEU A 102 -1.00 -5.52 9.89
N PRO A 103 -0.66 -6.80 10.05
CA PRO A 103 -1.64 -7.86 10.28
C PRO A 103 -2.33 -7.65 11.63
N GLU A 104 -3.65 -7.56 11.62
CA GLU A 104 -4.44 -7.66 12.86
C GLU A 104 -4.70 -9.13 13.21
N SER A 105 -4.67 -10.00 12.20
CA SER A 105 -4.87 -11.44 12.32
C SER A 105 -3.91 -12.18 11.39
N PRO A 106 -3.61 -13.47 11.66
CA PRO A 106 -2.67 -14.26 10.85
C PRO A 106 -3.05 -14.38 9.37
N GLN A 107 -4.30 -14.06 9.01
CA GLN A 107 -4.81 -14.11 7.65
C GLN A 107 -5.36 -12.76 7.16
N GLN A 108 -5.39 -11.72 7.99
CA GLN A 108 -6.02 -10.44 7.64
C GLN A 108 -5.20 -9.24 8.16
N LEU A 109 -4.99 -8.27 7.26
CA LEU A 109 -4.44 -6.96 7.57
C LEU A 109 -5.44 -6.09 8.34
N GLY A 110 -4.93 -5.34 9.30
CA GLY A 110 -5.68 -4.31 10.01
C GLY A 110 -5.96 -3.12 9.10
N GLU A 111 -6.93 -2.30 9.50
CA GLU A 111 -7.27 -1.07 8.78
C GLU A 111 -6.32 0.09 9.13
N ALA A 112 -5.61 -0.02 10.25
CA ALA A 112 -4.67 0.98 10.72
C ALA A 112 -3.46 1.10 9.78
N ILE A 113 -3.13 2.35 9.46
CA ILE A 113 -2.02 2.72 8.59
C ILE A 113 -0.87 3.19 9.46
N PHE A 114 0.30 2.64 9.17
CA PHE A 114 1.54 2.95 9.85
C PHE A 114 2.51 3.59 8.85
N LEU A 115 3.17 4.66 9.27
CA LEU A 115 4.29 5.25 8.56
C LEU A 115 5.58 4.60 9.04
N TRP A 116 6.37 4.11 8.10
CA TRP A 116 7.69 3.57 8.36
C TRP A 116 8.75 4.40 7.65
N SER A 117 9.64 5.00 8.43
CA SER A 117 10.73 5.82 7.90
C SER A 117 11.99 4.99 7.76
N SER A 118 12.59 5.00 6.56
CA SER A 118 13.80 4.22 6.30
C SER A 118 15.08 4.75 6.95
N ASP A 119 15.09 6.03 7.34
CA ASP A 119 16.19 6.67 8.05
C ASP A 119 16.27 6.21 9.52
N GLY A 120 15.13 6.24 10.23
CA GLY A 120 15.04 5.87 11.65
C GLY A 120 14.68 4.40 11.90
N GLY A 121 14.05 3.74 10.93
CA GLY A 121 13.43 2.42 11.11
C GLY A 121 12.22 2.45 12.06
N GLU A 122 11.71 3.64 12.36
CA GLU A 122 10.60 3.86 13.28
C GLU A 122 9.27 3.61 12.56
N LEU A 123 8.34 2.98 13.27
CA LEU A 123 6.99 2.70 12.79
C LEU A 123 6.00 3.47 13.66
N GLU A 124 5.31 4.44 13.06
CA GLU A 124 4.32 5.27 13.75
C GLU A 124 2.93 5.05 13.17
N GLN A 125 1.91 4.93 14.01
CA GLN A 125 0.54 4.87 13.53
C GLN A 125 0.06 6.28 13.15
N VAL A 126 -0.17 6.50 11.86
CA VAL A 126 -0.60 7.81 11.32
C VAL A 126 -2.09 7.89 11.10
N ALA A 127 -2.75 6.76 10.86
CA ALA A 127 -4.21 6.72 10.71
C ALA A 127 -4.81 5.40 11.18
N SER A 128 -6.07 5.44 11.60
CA SER A 128 -6.81 4.22 11.98
C SER A 128 -7.45 3.52 10.76
N SER A 129 -7.57 4.23 9.64
CA SER A 129 -8.17 3.73 8.40
C SER A 129 -7.74 4.58 7.22
N ILE A 130 -7.78 4.02 6.01
CA ILE A 130 -7.46 4.74 4.77
C ILE A 130 -8.45 5.86 4.40
N ASP A 131 -9.62 5.86 5.04
CA ASP A 131 -10.67 6.87 4.91
C ASP A 131 -10.40 8.12 5.76
N ASP A 132 -9.52 8.00 6.75
CA ASP A 132 -9.08 9.11 7.61
C ASP A 132 -8.05 9.99 6.89
N LEU A 133 -7.42 9.44 5.84
CA LEU A 133 -6.44 10.13 5.01
C LEU A 133 -7.13 10.96 3.93
N ALA A 134 -6.62 12.16 3.70
CA ALA A 134 -7.14 13.03 2.66
C ALA A 134 -6.73 12.55 1.26
N GLU A 135 -7.59 12.85 0.27
CA GLU A 135 -7.44 12.53 -1.16
C GLU A 135 -7.27 13.80 -2.00
#